data_AF-A0A531JZN9-F1
#
_entry.id   AF-A0A531JZN9-F1
#
_cell.length_a   1.000
_cell.length_b   1.000
_cell.length_c   1.000
_cell.angle_alpha   90.00
_cell.angle_beta   90.00
_cell.angle_gamma   90.00
#
_symmetry.space_group_name_H-M   'P 1'
#
loop_
_entity.id
_entity.type
_entity.pdbx_description
1 polymer ?
#
loop_
_entity_poly.entity_id
_entity_poly.type
_entity_poly.pdbx_seq_one_letter_code
_entity_poly.pdbx_strand_id
1 'polypeptide(L)'
;VYAIFDKPVHMYRGTTMAGIIRDEARNDPSRGFVGGYELETLSIGLPFMAAFLNPGGWGRSFTTALDHYDHMAGMWIVGEDMPREENRITLHADIKDEHGMPVANVHFDDHANDTAMRNHAYKPV
;
A
#
# COMPACT_ATOMS: atom_id res chain seq x y z
N VAL A 1 0.34 -2.08 5.94
CA VAL A 1 0.71 -2.16 7.37
C VAL A 1 1.01 -3.61 7.72
N TYR A 2 2.06 -3.86 8.52
CA TYR A 2 2.42 -5.19 9.01
C TYR A 2 2.51 -5.19 10.54
N ALA A 3 2.17 -6.33 11.14
CA ALA A 3 2.28 -6.55 12.58
C ALA A 3 2.81 -7.96 12.87
N ILE A 4 3.51 -8.08 14.00
CA ILE A 4 4.00 -9.35 14.56
C ILE A 4 3.13 -9.69 15.77
N PHE A 5 2.66 -10.93 15.85
CA PHE A 5 1.75 -11.41 16.90
C PHE A 5 2.46 -12.41 17.83
N ASP A 6 1.93 -12.62 19.04
CA ASP A 6 2.50 -13.56 20.02
C ASP A 6 2.38 -15.03 19.60
N LYS A 7 1.40 -15.36 18.75
CA LYS A 7 1.14 -16.72 18.26
C LYS A 7 1.37 -16.78 16.74
N PRO A 8 1.78 -17.95 16.21
CA PRO A 8 1.97 -18.11 14.77
C PRO A 8 0.69 -17.81 13.98
N VAL A 9 0.82 -17.02 12.92
CA VAL A 9 -0.26 -16.65 11.98
C VAL A 9 -0.13 -17.43 10.68
N HIS A 10 1.11 -17.65 10.22
CA HIS A 10 1.44 -18.31 8.96
C HIS A 10 0.76 -17.70 7.73
N MET A 11 0.77 -16.37 7.59
CA MET A 11 0.11 -15.66 6.47
C MET A 11 0.51 -16.20 5.08
N TYR A 12 1.70 -16.77 4.93
CA TYR A 12 2.24 -17.35 3.70
C TYR A 12 1.59 -18.67 3.25
N ARG A 13 0.70 -19.27 4.05
CA ARG A 13 0.03 -20.53 3.70
C ARG A 13 -1.24 -20.34 2.86
N GLY A 14 -1.71 -19.11 2.68
CA GLY A 14 -2.91 -18.78 1.91
C GLY A 14 -2.62 -18.05 0.59
N THR A 15 -3.69 -17.59 -0.07
CA THR A 15 -3.61 -16.69 -1.22
C THR A 15 -2.95 -15.37 -0.81
N THR A 16 -2.11 -14.79 -1.68
CA THR A 16 -1.42 -13.51 -1.46
C THR A 16 -2.37 -12.41 -1.01
N MET A 17 -3.54 -12.29 -1.64
CA MET A 17 -4.60 -11.34 -1.28
C MET A 17 -5.88 -12.13 -0.99
N ALA A 18 -5.97 -12.70 0.22
CA ALA A 18 -6.97 -13.71 0.55
C ALA A 18 -8.34 -13.16 0.97
N GLY A 19 -8.43 -11.87 1.31
CA GLY A 19 -9.64 -11.30 1.89
C GLY A 19 -9.71 -9.78 1.73
N ILE A 20 -10.91 -9.30 1.48
CA ILE A 20 -11.24 -7.89 1.31
C ILE A 20 -12.38 -7.55 2.28
N ILE A 21 -12.16 -6.56 3.13
CA ILE A 21 -13.14 -6.03 4.08
C ILE A 21 -13.59 -4.68 3.53
N ARG A 22 -14.90 -4.56 3.23
CA ARG A 22 -15.47 -3.45 2.45
C ARG A 22 -16.40 -2.55 3.25
N ASP A 23 -16.43 -2.71 4.57
CA ASP A 23 -17.27 -1.93 5.48
C ASP A 23 -17.06 -0.41 5.31
N GLU A 24 -15.82 -0.01 5.00
CA GLU A 24 -15.40 1.39 4.81
C GLU A 24 -15.53 1.89 3.36
N ALA A 25 -15.91 1.02 2.41
CA ALA A 25 -15.98 1.32 0.98
C ALA A 25 -17.21 2.15 0.60
N ARG A 26 -18.25 2.18 1.45
CA ARG A 26 -19.44 2.99 1.19
C ARG A 26 -19.08 4.48 1.18
N ASN A 27 -19.70 5.25 0.29
CA ASN A 27 -19.60 6.70 0.33
C ASN A 27 -20.39 7.25 1.53
N ASP A 28 -19.67 7.81 2.51
CA ASP A 28 -20.23 8.47 3.69
C ASP A 28 -19.51 9.81 3.91
N PRO A 29 -20.03 10.91 3.33
CA PRO A 29 -19.40 12.23 3.38
C PRO A 29 -19.27 12.81 4.79
N SER A 30 -19.99 12.27 5.78
CA SER A 30 -19.87 12.72 7.18
C SER A 30 -18.47 12.48 7.77
N ARG A 31 -17.68 11.58 7.15
CA ARG A 31 -16.28 11.31 7.49
C ARG A 31 -15.29 12.38 7.00
N GLY A 32 -15.76 13.38 6.24
CA GLY A 32 -14.94 14.50 5.74
C GLY A 32 -14.27 14.27 4.39
N PHE A 33 -14.67 13.22 3.66
CA PHE A 33 -14.24 12.89 2.30
C PHE A 33 -15.36 12.12 1.58
N VAL A 34 -15.35 12.13 0.24
CA VAL A 34 -16.21 11.31 -0.62
C VAL A 34 -15.49 10.03 -1.04
N GLY A 35 -16.26 8.99 -1.36
CA GLY A 35 -15.74 7.66 -1.67
C GLY A 35 -15.47 6.85 -0.41
N GLY A 36 -14.60 5.85 -0.54
CA GLY A 36 -14.26 4.94 0.55
C GLY A 36 -12.96 4.20 0.31
N TYR A 37 -12.67 3.28 1.23
CA TYR A 37 -11.50 2.40 1.15
C TYR A 37 -11.85 0.99 1.61
N GLU A 38 -11.05 0.03 1.20
CA GLU A 38 -11.12 -1.36 1.62
C GLU A 38 -9.85 -1.80 2.34
N LEU A 39 -10.01 -2.77 3.22
CA LEU A 39 -8.89 -3.40 3.91
C LEU A 39 -8.64 -4.76 3.29
N GLU A 40 -7.45 -4.93 2.72
CA GLU A 40 -7.07 -6.14 2.00
C GLU A 40 -6.02 -6.90 2.80
N THR A 41 -6.33 -8.13 3.20
CA THR A 41 -5.33 -8.97 3.85
C THR A 41 -4.26 -9.33 2.84
N LEU A 42 -3.01 -9.13 3.21
CA LEU A 42 -1.89 -9.31 2.29
C LEU A 42 -0.79 -10.18 2.91
N SER A 43 -0.51 -11.26 2.20
CA SER A 43 0.64 -12.12 2.41
C SER A 43 1.67 -11.85 1.33
N ILE A 44 2.87 -11.47 1.73
CA ILE A 44 4.01 -11.28 0.84
C ILE A 44 5.06 -12.34 1.17
N GLY A 45 5.61 -12.99 0.14
CA GLY A 45 6.66 -13.99 0.27
C GLY A 45 7.93 -13.44 0.92
N LEU A 46 8.64 -14.28 1.69
CA LEU A 46 9.81 -13.88 2.48
C LEU A 46 10.89 -13.08 1.70
N PRO A 47 11.25 -13.42 0.44
CA PRO A 47 12.23 -12.62 -0.31
C PRO A 47 11.76 -11.19 -0.58
N PHE A 48 10.48 -11.01 -0.93
CA PHE A 48 9.91 -9.70 -1.19
C PHE A 48 9.70 -8.94 0.12
N MET A 49 9.35 -9.63 1.20
CA MET A 49 9.31 -9.05 2.55
C MET A 49 10.68 -8.48 2.93
N ALA A 50 11.76 -9.21 2.73
CA ALA A 50 13.12 -8.72 3.00
C ALA A 50 13.48 -7.49 2.14
N ALA A 51 12.97 -7.38 0.92
CA ALA A 51 13.24 -6.22 0.07
C ALA A 51 12.41 -4.97 0.45
N PHE A 52 11.17 -5.15 0.92
CA PHE A 52 10.19 -4.06 1.02
C PHE A 52 9.64 -3.77 2.42
N LEU A 53 9.91 -4.60 3.43
CA LEU A 53 9.39 -4.40 4.79
C LEU A 53 9.84 -3.06 5.39
N ASN A 54 11.12 -2.75 5.22
CA ASN A 54 11.72 -1.49 5.66
C ASN A 54 12.86 -1.14 4.68
N PRO A 55 12.57 -0.47 3.56
CA PRO A 55 13.58 -0.13 2.55
C PRO A 55 14.76 0.63 3.16
N GLY A 56 15.97 0.12 2.97
CA GLY A 56 17.19 0.67 3.58
C GLY A 56 17.41 0.29 5.05
N GLY A 57 16.49 -0.47 5.67
CA GLY A 57 16.63 -1.02 7.01
C GLY A 57 17.73 -2.07 7.10
N TRP A 58 18.41 -2.14 8.24
CA TRP A 58 19.51 -3.08 8.48
C TRP A 58 19.65 -3.40 9.97
N GLY A 59 20.44 -4.43 10.29
CA GLY A 59 20.79 -4.80 11.66
C GLY A 59 19.71 -5.60 12.39
N ARG A 60 19.86 -5.72 13.71
CA ARG A 60 19.06 -6.66 14.52
C ARG A 60 17.57 -6.38 14.49
N SER A 61 17.15 -5.12 14.50
CA SER A 61 15.72 -4.78 14.43
C SER A 61 15.07 -5.27 13.13
N PHE A 62 15.79 -5.15 12.01
CA PHE A 62 15.33 -5.64 10.72
C PHE A 62 15.28 -7.17 10.68
N THR A 63 16.34 -7.86 11.12
CA THR A 63 16.37 -9.33 11.13
C THR A 63 15.35 -9.92 12.08
N THR A 64 15.12 -9.31 13.25
CA THR A 64 14.08 -9.75 14.19
C THR A 64 12.70 -9.78 13.54
N ALA A 65 12.38 -8.82 12.66
CA ALA A 65 11.10 -8.84 11.97
C ALA A 65 10.98 -10.01 10.97
N LEU A 66 12.09 -10.39 10.31
CA LEU A 66 12.14 -11.56 9.42
C LEU A 66 12.17 -12.88 10.19
N ASP A 67 12.81 -12.93 11.35
CA ASP A 67 12.83 -14.10 12.24
C ASP A 67 11.41 -14.45 12.72
N HIS A 68 10.52 -13.45 12.82
CA HIS A 68 9.12 -13.62 13.21
C HIS A 68 8.16 -13.68 12.00
N TYR A 69 8.65 -14.03 10.82
CA TYR A 69 7.82 -14.07 9.60
C TYR A 69 6.60 -15.02 9.73
N ASP A 70 6.72 -16.12 10.48
CA ASP A 70 5.62 -17.04 10.75
C ASP A 70 4.58 -16.49 11.75
N HIS A 71 4.90 -15.42 12.45
CA HIS A 71 4.05 -14.68 13.37
C HIS A 71 3.51 -13.38 12.76
N MET A 72 3.80 -13.10 11.49
CA MET A 72 3.46 -11.86 10.83
C MET A 72 2.09 -11.93 10.14
N ALA A 73 1.37 -10.80 10.16
CA ALA A 73 0.24 -10.55 9.27
C ALA A 73 0.39 -9.19 8.57
N GLY A 74 -0.08 -9.12 7.32
CA GLY A 74 -0.08 -7.91 6.52
C GLY A 74 -1.49 -7.49 6.12
N MET A 75 -1.68 -6.19 5.97
CA MET A 75 -2.91 -5.61 5.45
C MET A 75 -2.59 -4.35 4.63
N TRP A 76 -3.24 -4.21 3.50
CA TRP A 76 -3.29 -2.96 2.74
C TRP A 76 -4.59 -2.23 3.01
N ILE A 77 -4.50 -0.91 2.90
CA ILE A 77 -5.64 -0.01 2.89
C ILE A 77 -5.67 0.55 1.47
N VAL A 78 -6.71 0.22 0.71
CA VAL A 78 -6.85 0.63 -0.69
C VAL A 78 -8.01 1.58 -0.78
N GLY A 79 -7.73 2.84 -1.09
CA GLY A 79 -8.72 3.90 -1.18
C GLY A 79 -8.90 4.42 -2.60
N GLU A 80 -10.00 5.12 -2.83
CA GLU A 80 -10.27 5.83 -4.08
C GLU A 80 -9.47 7.15 -4.19
N ASP A 81 -8.86 7.40 -5.34
CA ASP A 81 -8.23 8.69 -5.64
C ASP A 81 -9.16 9.55 -6.51
N MET A 82 -9.33 10.82 -6.12
CA MET A 82 -10.14 11.75 -6.88
C MET A 82 -9.44 12.18 -8.18
N PRO A 83 -10.19 12.27 -9.30
CA PRO A 83 -9.62 12.77 -10.54
C PRO A 83 -9.15 14.21 -10.40
N ARG A 84 -7.96 14.48 -10.91
CA ARG A 84 -7.38 15.82 -11.07
C ARG A 84 -6.98 16.01 -12.51
N GLU A 85 -7.33 17.15 -13.11
CA GLU A 85 -6.98 17.44 -14.51
C GLU A 85 -5.46 17.52 -14.70
N GLU A 86 -4.74 17.98 -13.68
CA GLU A 86 -3.29 18.12 -13.75
C GLU A 86 -2.57 16.75 -13.70
N ASN A 87 -3.14 15.77 -13.00
CA ASN A 87 -2.58 14.42 -12.86
C ASN A 87 -2.61 13.71 -14.22
N ARG A 88 -1.43 13.46 -14.77
CA ARG A 88 -1.29 12.98 -16.15
C ARG A 88 0.02 12.24 -16.38
N ILE A 89 0.01 11.42 -17.42
CA ILE A 89 1.21 10.80 -17.98
C ILE A 89 1.55 11.56 -19.27
N THR A 90 2.78 12.03 -19.38
CA THR A 90 3.33 12.60 -20.62
C THR A 90 4.56 11.81 -21.07
N LEU A 91 5.05 12.13 -22.27
CA LEU A 91 6.34 11.60 -22.73
C LEU A 91 7.46 12.56 -22.32
N HIS A 92 8.57 12.02 -21.85
CA HIS A 92 9.76 12.79 -21.55
C HIS A 92 10.36 13.35 -22.86
N ALA A 93 10.77 14.62 -22.85
CA ALA A 93 11.27 15.28 -24.06
C ALA A 93 12.56 14.66 -24.60
N ASP A 94 13.54 14.42 -23.72
CA ASP A 94 14.89 14.03 -24.15
C ASP A 94 15.31 12.60 -23.74
N ILE A 95 14.67 12.01 -22.74
CA ILE A 95 15.06 10.70 -22.19
C ILE A 95 14.29 9.61 -22.92
N LYS A 96 15.04 8.61 -23.39
CA LYS A 96 14.52 7.44 -24.09
C LYS A 96 14.90 6.16 -23.36
N ASP A 97 14.06 5.14 -23.50
CA ASP A 97 14.36 3.79 -23.04
C ASP A 97 15.39 3.08 -23.92
N GLU A 98 15.73 1.84 -23.56
CA GLU A 98 16.67 1.00 -24.30
C GLU A 98 16.22 0.64 -25.73
N HIS A 99 14.96 0.87 -26.06
CA HIS A 99 14.37 0.65 -27.39
C HIS A 99 14.21 1.97 -28.18
N GLY A 100 14.68 3.10 -27.64
CA GLY A 100 14.66 4.40 -28.30
C GLY A 100 13.31 5.13 -28.23
N MET A 101 12.37 4.65 -27.41
CA MET A 101 11.07 5.29 -27.18
C MET A 101 11.15 6.30 -26.04
N PRO A 102 10.48 7.47 -26.12
CA PRO A 102 10.43 8.41 -25.00
C PRO A 102 9.88 7.77 -23.73
N VAL A 103 10.58 7.95 -22.60
CA VAL A 103 10.11 7.39 -21.32
C VAL A 103 8.87 8.12 -20.81
N ALA A 104 8.02 7.43 -20.05
CA ALA A 104 6.86 8.05 -19.41
C ALA A 104 7.31 9.01 -18.29
N ASN A 105 6.76 10.22 -18.30
CA ASN A 105 6.80 11.13 -17.16
C ASN A 105 5.43 11.09 -16.47
N VAL A 106 5.40 10.60 -15.23
CA VAL A 106 4.18 10.45 -14.44
C VAL A 106 4.12 11.60 -13.44
N HIS A 107 3.17 12.52 -13.62
CA HIS A 107 2.89 13.60 -12.68
C HIS A 107 1.64 13.25 -11.88
N PHE A 108 1.78 13.24 -10.55
CA PHE A 108 0.71 12.92 -9.62
C PHE A 108 0.84 13.79 -8.37
N ASP A 109 -0.23 14.52 -8.07
CA ASP A 109 -0.43 15.25 -6.83
C ASP A 109 -1.67 14.71 -6.10
N ASP A 110 -1.59 14.61 -4.77
CA ASP A 110 -2.71 14.18 -3.91
C ASP A 110 -3.88 15.18 -3.98
N HIS A 111 -5.13 14.71 -4.07
CA HIS A 111 -6.30 15.55 -3.83
C HIS A 111 -6.53 15.71 -2.31
N ALA A 112 -7.13 16.83 -1.90
CA ALA A 112 -7.45 17.06 -0.48
C ALA A 112 -8.40 15.99 0.08
N ASN A 113 -9.28 15.46 -0.77
CA ASN A 113 -10.14 14.31 -0.46
C ASN A 113 -9.34 13.06 -0.10
N ASP A 114 -8.38 12.68 -0.95
CA ASP A 114 -7.58 11.46 -0.81
C ASP A 114 -6.73 11.55 0.46
N THR A 115 -6.20 12.75 0.74
CA THR A 115 -5.49 13.05 1.99
C THR A 115 -6.41 12.89 3.21
N ALA A 116 -7.64 13.42 3.16
CA ALA A 116 -8.60 13.31 4.24
C ALA A 116 -9.02 11.84 4.49
N MET A 117 -9.28 11.09 3.42
CA MET A 117 -9.59 9.66 3.47
C MET A 117 -8.42 8.85 4.04
N ARG A 118 -7.20 9.08 3.54
CA ARG A 118 -5.98 8.43 4.05
C ARG A 118 -5.83 8.69 5.55
N ASN A 119 -5.95 9.95 5.97
CA ASN A 119 -5.86 10.31 7.38
C ASN A 119 -6.96 9.65 8.24
N HIS A 120 -8.17 9.46 7.71
CA HIS A 120 -9.21 8.71 8.40
C HIS A 120 -8.81 7.24 8.57
N ALA A 121 -8.39 6.59 7.49
CA ALA A 121 -8.07 5.17 7.48
C ALA A 121 -6.84 4.79 8.34
N TYR A 122 -5.88 5.71 8.49
CA TYR A 122 -4.68 5.49 9.32
C TYR A 122 -4.89 5.75 10.82
N LYS A 123 -6.04 6.30 11.24
CA LYS A 123 -6.29 6.51 12.67
C LYS A 123 -6.41 5.15 13.39
N PRO A 124 -5.71 4.95 14.51
CA PRO A 124 -5.95 3.81 15.37
C PRO A 124 -7.42 3.81 15.82
N VAL A 125 -8.08 2.66 15.71
CA VAL A 125 -9.43 2.42 16.25
C VAL A 125 -9.35 2.28 17.76
#